data_AF-A0A645B2X7-F1
#
_entry.id   AF-A0A645B2X7-F1
#
_cell.length_a   1.000
_cell.length_b   1.000
_cell.length_c   1.000
_cell.angle_alpha   90.00
_cell.angle_beta   90.00
_cell.angle_gamma   90.00
#
_symmetry.space_group_name_H-M   'P 1'
#
loop_
_entity.id
_entity.type
_entity.pdbx_description
1 polymer ?
#
loop_
_entity_poly.entity_id
_entity_poly.type
_entity_poly.pdbx_seq_one_letter_code
_entity_poly.pdbx_strand_id
1 'polypeptide(L)'
;MESLIHTLSWISTALQVPVVVAILYLLARGLIALGDFFGRWSDRMHRARSIGQGTSTLAHVPANELVDLLASASPGKTDTLRVALEALRQAPADATWHERVVTEFELAADRRLALFRTMTRIGPLLGLMGTLIPLGPALVALAAGDIAVLARKMEVAFATTVVGLVIGAIGFLLHQAAQRWAMDDLSLLEFASARLQGRSHGDAS
;
A
#
# COMPACT_ATOMS: atom_id res chain seq x y z
N MET A 1 -30.55 -23.70 -26.12
CA MET A 1 -29.32 -23.97 -25.36
C MET A 1 -28.12 -23.32 -26.05
N GLU A 2 -27.95 -23.48 -27.37
CA GLU A 2 -26.90 -22.79 -28.16
C GLU A 2 -26.90 -21.26 -28.06
N SER A 3 -28.07 -20.61 -28.06
CA SER A 3 -28.16 -19.15 -27.93
C SER A 3 -27.58 -18.61 -26.62
N LEU A 4 -27.74 -19.33 -25.50
CA LEU A 4 -27.18 -18.98 -24.19
C LEU A 4 -25.66 -19.16 -24.13
N ILE A 5 -25.15 -20.22 -24.79
CA ILE A 5 -23.71 -20.48 -24.87
C ILE A 5 -23.03 -19.41 -25.73
N HIS A 6 -23.66 -19.01 -26.84
CA HIS A 6 -23.13 -17.97 -27.72
C HIS A 6 -23.12 -16.59 -27.06
N THR A 7 -24.17 -16.22 -26.32
CA THR A 7 -24.19 -14.96 -25.56
C THR A 7 -23.14 -14.96 -24.44
N LEU A 8 -22.98 -16.07 -23.71
CA LEU A 8 -21.97 -16.18 -22.66
C LEU A 8 -20.53 -16.06 -23.22
N SER A 9 -20.25 -16.70 -24.36
CA SER A 9 -18.96 -16.63 -25.03
C SER A 9 -18.62 -15.20 -25.51
N TRP A 10 -19.63 -14.50 -26.03
CA TRP A 10 -19.48 -13.11 -26.44
C TRP A 10 -19.18 -12.19 -25.25
N ILE A 11 -19.90 -12.36 -24.13
CA ILE A 11 -19.67 -11.61 -22.88
C ILE A 11 -18.26 -11.88 -22.34
N SER A 12 -17.83 -13.15 -22.30
CA SER A 12 -16.49 -13.52 -21.84
C SER A 12 -15.40 -12.85 -22.70
N THR A 13 -15.55 -12.90 -24.02
CA THR A 13 -14.60 -12.27 -24.96
C THR A 13 -14.57 -10.75 -24.81
N ALA A 14 -15.73 -10.13 -24.61
CA ALA A 14 -15.83 -8.69 -24.34
C ALA A 14 -15.12 -8.29 -23.03
N LEU A 15 -15.12 -9.17 -22.03
CA LEU A 15 -14.45 -8.95 -20.74
C LEU A 15 -12.92 -9.09 -20.83
N GLN A 16 -12.38 -9.71 -21.88
CA GLN A 16 -10.93 -9.89 -22.03
C GLN A 16 -10.18 -8.56 -22.07
N VAL A 17 -10.66 -7.60 -22.86
CA VAL A 17 -10.05 -6.27 -23.02
C VAL A 17 -9.98 -5.51 -21.70
N PRO A 18 -11.10 -5.30 -20.96
CA PRO A 18 -11.05 -4.59 -19.69
C PRO A 18 -10.20 -5.31 -18.63
N VAL A 19 -10.13 -6.64 -18.63
CA VAL A 19 -9.24 -7.38 -17.72
C VAL A 19 -7.77 -7.08 -18.03
N VAL A 20 -7.37 -7.15 -19.30
CA VAL A 20 -5.98 -6.85 -19.71
C VAL A 20 -5.62 -5.40 -19.37
N VAL A 21 -6.53 -4.45 -19.66
CA VAL A 21 -6.33 -3.03 -19.32
C VAL A 21 -6.19 -2.84 -17.81
N ALA A 22 -7.03 -3.49 -17.01
CA ALA A 22 -6.96 -3.43 -15.55
C ALA A 22 -5.62 -3.98 -15.02
N ILE A 23 -5.15 -5.12 -15.56
CA ILE A 23 -3.84 -5.70 -15.19
C ILE A 23 -2.71 -4.72 -15.52
N LEU A 24 -2.68 -4.17 -16.73
CA LEU A 24 -1.64 -3.20 -17.13
C LEU A 24 -1.67 -1.93 -16.26
N TYR A 25 -2.86 -1.43 -15.94
CA TYR A 25 -3.04 -0.29 -15.04
C TYR A 25 -2.54 -0.61 -13.62
N LEU A 26 -2.92 -1.76 -13.06
CA LEU A 26 -2.44 -2.18 -11.73
C LEU A 26 -0.93 -2.40 -11.71
N LEU A 27 -0.35 -2.94 -12.77
CA LEU A 27 1.10 -3.11 -12.91
C LEU A 27 1.81 -1.76 -12.89
N ALA A 28 1.38 -0.81 -13.72
CA ALA A 28 1.95 0.53 -13.77
C ALA A 28 1.86 1.22 -12.39
N ARG A 29 0.69 1.15 -11.75
CA ARG A 29 0.48 1.70 -10.41
C ARG A 29 1.37 1.03 -9.37
N GLY A 30 1.54 -0.29 -9.45
CA GLY A 30 2.41 -1.06 -8.57
C GLY A 30 3.88 -0.70 -8.72
N LEU A 31 4.35 -0.53 -9.96
CA LEU A 31 5.72 -0.10 -10.26
C LEU A 31 6.00 1.31 -9.74
N ILE A 32 5.06 2.25 -9.90
CA ILE A 32 5.18 3.61 -9.34
C ILE A 32 5.27 3.54 -7.80
N ALA A 33 4.35 2.81 -7.16
CA ALA A 33 4.35 2.66 -5.70
C ALA A 33 5.62 1.97 -5.17
N LEU A 34 6.17 1.02 -5.95
CA LEU A 34 7.43 0.37 -5.66
C LEU A 34 8.61 1.35 -5.76
N GLY A 35 8.64 2.20 -6.79
CA GLY A 35 9.62 3.29 -6.92
C GLY A 35 9.58 4.26 -5.74
N ASP A 36 8.39 4.72 -5.34
CA ASP A 36 8.19 5.58 -4.17
C ASP A 36 8.68 4.91 -2.88
N PHE A 37 8.48 3.59 -2.78
CA PHE A 37 8.94 2.80 -1.65
C PHE A 37 10.46 2.70 -1.59
N PHE A 38 11.14 2.46 -2.72
CA PHE A 38 12.60 2.44 -2.79
C PHE A 38 13.21 3.80 -2.41
N GLY A 39 12.59 4.91 -2.83
CA GLY A 39 13.00 6.26 -2.42
C GLY A 39 12.93 6.44 -0.90
N ARG A 40 11.79 6.07 -0.29
CA ARG A 40 11.62 6.12 1.18
C ARG A 40 12.53 5.16 1.94
N TRP A 41 12.76 3.96 1.40
CA TRP A 41 13.66 2.97 1.98
C TRP A 41 15.09 3.49 2.05
N SER A 42 15.57 4.11 0.96
CA SER A 42 16.90 4.73 0.91
C SER A 42 17.04 5.84 1.96
N ASP A 43 16.06 6.73 2.06
CA ASP A 43 16.05 7.84 3.02
C ASP A 43 16.02 7.38 4.48
N ARG A 44 15.34 6.26 4.76
CA ARG A 44 15.25 5.68 6.09
C ARG A 44 16.50 4.88 6.44
N MET A 45 17.13 4.19 5.48
CA MET A 45 18.37 3.44 5.68
C MET A 45 19.59 4.37 5.90
N HIS A 46 19.65 5.51 5.21
CA HIS A 46 20.67 6.54 5.46
C HIS A 46 20.50 7.17 6.85
N ARG A 47 19.26 7.34 7.35
CA ARG A 47 18.98 7.90 8.68
C ARG A 47 19.00 6.91 9.84
N ALA A 48 18.77 5.60 9.61
CA ALA A 48 18.94 4.59 10.65
C ALA A 48 20.39 4.58 11.20
N ARG A 49 21.36 4.94 10.35
CA ARG A 49 22.77 5.15 10.75
C ARG A 49 22.99 6.43 11.57
N SER A 50 22.15 7.47 11.44
CA SER A 50 22.27 8.73 12.20
C SER A 50 21.39 8.79 13.46
N ILE A 51 20.23 8.12 13.47
CA ILE A 51 19.28 8.11 14.61
C ILE A 51 19.58 6.96 15.60
N GLY A 52 20.34 5.94 15.21
CA GLY A 52 20.81 4.89 16.12
C GLY A 52 21.67 5.39 17.29
N GLN A 53 22.15 6.64 17.25
CA GLN A 53 22.81 7.32 18.37
C GLN A 53 21.88 8.26 19.17
N GLY A 54 20.63 8.43 18.75
CA GLY A 54 19.68 9.42 19.27
C GLY A 54 18.60 8.89 20.22
N THR A 55 18.34 7.57 20.25
CA THR A 55 17.24 7.01 21.06
C THR A 55 17.46 7.15 22.57
N SER A 56 18.73 7.18 23.02
CA SER A 56 19.09 7.47 24.41
C SER A 56 19.05 8.98 24.75
N THR A 57 19.07 9.88 23.76
CA THR A 57 18.95 11.34 23.96
C THR A 57 17.50 11.82 23.94
N LEU A 58 16.59 11.15 23.21
CA LEU A 58 15.14 11.46 23.19
C LEU A 58 14.47 11.37 24.58
N ALA A 59 15.04 10.56 25.49
CA ALA A 59 14.55 10.46 26.85
C ALA A 59 14.66 11.78 27.65
N HIS A 60 15.54 12.72 27.25
CA HIS A 60 15.82 13.94 28.01
C HIS A 60 15.44 15.24 27.29
N VAL A 61 14.96 15.15 26.06
CA VAL A 61 14.55 16.31 25.27
C VAL A 61 13.17 16.81 25.72
N PRO A 62 12.97 18.13 25.93
CA PRO A 62 11.68 18.71 26.28
C PRO A 62 10.64 18.44 25.18
N ALA A 63 9.38 18.21 25.59
CA ALA A 63 8.33 17.69 24.71
C ALA A 63 8.13 18.48 23.40
N ASN A 64 8.33 19.81 23.40
CA ASN A 64 8.17 20.64 22.21
C ASN A 64 9.33 20.47 21.20
N GLU A 65 10.58 20.36 21.69
CA GLU A 65 11.73 20.02 20.83
C GLU A 65 11.63 18.58 20.31
N LEU A 66 11.00 17.68 21.06
CA LEU A 66 10.80 16.29 20.67
C LEU A 66 9.84 16.20 19.47
N VAL A 67 8.74 16.95 19.49
CA VAL A 67 7.83 17.09 18.34
C VAL A 67 8.54 17.70 17.13
N ASP A 68 9.34 18.76 17.33
CA ASP A 68 10.06 19.43 16.25
C ASP A 68 11.18 18.55 15.64
N LEU A 69 11.89 17.76 16.47
CA LEU A 69 12.87 16.77 16.02
C LEU A 69 12.20 15.63 15.24
N LEU A 70 11.06 15.12 15.71
CA LEU A 70 10.33 14.07 14.98
C LEU A 70 9.73 14.60 13.67
N ALA A 71 9.20 15.82 13.66
CA ALA A 71 8.66 16.45 12.46
C ALA A 71 9.76 16.73 11.42
N SER A 72 10.95 17.14 11.84
CA SER A 72 12.10 17.36 10.95
C SER A 72 12.78 16.04 10.51
N ALA A 73 12.71 14.99 11.31
CA ALA A 73 13.22 13.67 10.98
C ALA A 73 12.31 12.87 10.02
N SER A 74 11.05 13.24 9.89
CA SER A 74 10.09 12.56 9.00
C SER A 74 10.39 12.79 7.50
N PRO A 75 10.36 11.74 6.65
CA PRO A 75 10.65 11.86 5.22
C PRO A 75 9.45 12.45 4.45
N GLY A 76 9.54 13.73 4.12
CA GLY A 76 8.71 14.36 3.10
C GLY A 76 7.52 15.17 3.63
N LYS A 77 7.12 16.16 2.82
CA LYS A 77 6.10 17.16 3.14
C LYS A 77 4.66 16.60 3.25
N THR A 78 4.48 15.32 2.93
CA THR A 78 3.18 14.62 2.86
C THR A 78 3.12 13.41 3.80
N ASP A 79 4.07 13.31 4.74
CA ASP A 79 4.06 12.23 5.70
C ASP A 79 2.92 12.43 6.71
N THR A 80 2.07 11.41 6.82
CA THR A 80 0.93 11.39 7.76
C THR A 80 1.40 11.63 9.19
N LEU A 81 2.64 11.25 9.52
CA LEU A 81 3.24 11.49 10.83
C LEU A 81 3.50 12.98 11.10
N ARG A 82 3.98 13.77 10.12
CA ARG A 82 4.16 15.22 10.31
C ARG A 82 2.84 15.93 10.55
N VAL A 83 1.80 15.55 9.80
CA VAL A 83 0.47 16.14 9.96
C VAL A 83 -0.10 15.82 11.34
N ALA A 84 0.06 14.57 11.80
CA ALA A 84 -0.38 14.16 13.13
C ALA A 84 0.42 14.87 14.25
N LEU A 85 1.73 15.03 14.09
CA LEU A 85 2.57 15.75 15.06
C LEU A 85 2.22 17.24 15.15
N GLU A 86 1.95 17.89 14.01
CA GLU A 86 1.51 19.28 13.99
C GLU A 86 0.10 19.43 14.60
N ALA A 87 -0.81 18.50 14.34
CA ALA A 87 -2.12 18.46 14.96
C ALA A 87 -2.05 18.26 16.48
N LEU A 88 -1.10 17.45 16.97
CA LEU A 88 -0.77 17.30 18.39
C LEU A 88 -0.15 18.56 18.99
N ARG A 89 0.57 19.36 18.21
CA ARG A 89 1.16 20.63 18.68
C ARG A 89 0.10 21.71 18.87
N GLN A 90 -0.90 21.75 17.98
CA GLN A 90 -1.99 22.73 18.02
C GLN A 90 -3.16 22.29 18.91
N ALA A 91 -3.09 21.06 19.44
CA ALA A 91 -4.07 20.48 20.34
C ALA A 91 -4.17 21.25 21.67
N PRO A 92 -5.39 21.58 22.15
CA PRO A 92 -5.62 21.86 23.56
C PRO A 92 -5.13 20.68 24.41
N ALA A 93 -4.70 20.94 25.66
CA ALA A 93 -4.15 19.94 26.58
C ALA A 93 -5.15 18.84 27.04
N ASP A 94 -6.27 18.69 26.33
CA ASP A 94 -7.32 17.71 26.59
C ASP A 94 -6.89 16.33 26.09
N ALA A 95 -6.93 15.34 26.99
CA ALA A 95 -6.56 13.95 26.70
C ALA A 95 -7.39 13.35 25.55
N THR A 96 -8.65 13.74 25.42
CA THR A 96 -9.58 13.30 24.37
C THR A 96 -9.18 13.77 22.97
N TRP A 97 -8.56 14.95 22.86
CA TRP A 97 -8.13 15.48 21.58
C TRP A 97 -6.84 14.81 21.09
N HIS A 98 -5.93 14.51 22.01
CA HIS A 98 -4.73 13.71 21.74
C HIS A 98 -5.08 12.31 21.22
N GLU A 99 -6.02 11.62 21.86
CA GLU A 99 -6.52 10.31 21.43
C GLU A 99 -7.13 10.36 20.03
N ARG A 100 -7.87 11.44 19.73
CA ARG A 100 -8.43 11.64 18.39
C ARG A 100 -7.36 11.82 17.31
N VAL A 101 -6.29 12.57 17.57
CA VAL A 101 -5.21 12.74 16.59
C VAL A 101 -4.48 11.41 16.30
N VAL A 102 -4.24 10.61 17.34
CA VAL A 102 -3.67 9.26 17.17
C VAL A 102 -4.62 8.38 16.35
N THR A 103 -5.91 8.39 16.66
CA THR A 103 -6.94 7.62 15.92
C THR A 103 -7.03 8.05 14.44
N GLU A 104 -6.96 9.35 14.15
CA GLU A 104 -6.97 9.85 12.76
C GLU A 104 -5.72 9.40 11.99
N PHE A 105 -4.56 9.36 12.65
CA PHE A 105 -3.32 8.80 12.07
C PHE A 105 -3.45 7.30 11.76
N GLU A 106 -3.94 6.50 12.71
CA GLU A 106 -4.19 5.07 12.50
C GLU A 106 -5.12 4.81 11.32
N LEU A 107 -6.21 5.56 11.24
CA LEU A 107 -7.18 5.42 10.15
C LEU A 107 -6.57 5.79 8.79
N ALA A 108 -5.73 6.82 8.74
CA ALA A 108 -5.02 7.19 7.52
C ALA A 108 -4.00 6.12 7.11
N ALA A 109 -3.28 5.54 8.07
CA ALA A 109 -2.34 4.45 7.83
C ALA A 109 -3.05 3.19 7.32
N ASP A 110 -4.17 2.79 7.93
CA ASP A 110 -4.93 1.61 7.50
C ASP A 110 -5.51 1.79 6.09
N ARG A 111 -6.05 2.96 5.74
CA ARG A 111 -6.52 3.25 4.37
C ARG A 111 -5.41 3.07 3.34
N ARG A 112 -4.19 3.49 3.66
CA ARG A 112 -3.03 3.34 2.78
C ARG A 112 -2.63 1.86 2.65
N LEU A 113 -2.63 1.13 3.75
CA LEU A 113 -2.34 -0.31 3.77
C LEU A 113 -3.40 -1.13 3.01
N ALA A 114 -4.68 -0.70 3.05
CA ALA A 114 -5.79 -1.33 2.37
C ALA A 114 -5.62 -1.33 0.84
N LEU A 115 -5.00 -0.29 0.26
CA LEU A 115 -4.68 -0.24 -1.17
C LEU A 115 -3.68 -1.35 -1.56
N PHE A 116 -2.61 -1.52 -0.79
CA PHE A 116 -1.61 -2.57 -1.06
C PHE A 116 -2.21 -3.97 -0.84
N ARG A 117 -3.00 -4.14 0.23
CA ARG A 117 -3.72 -5.39 0.50
C ARG A 117 -4.67 -5.77 -0.63
N THR A 118 -5.35 -4.79 -1.20
CA THR A 118 -6.22 -4.98 -2.37
C THR A 118 -5.41 -5.44 -3.59
N MET A 119 -4.26 -4.83 -3.87
CA MET A 119 -3.38 -5.26 -4.97
C MET A 119 -2.90 -6.70 -4.80
N THR A 120 -2.52 -7.11 -3.58
CA THR A 120 -2.09 -8.48 -3.26
C THR A 120 -3.15 -9.52 -3.65
N ARG A 121 -4.43 -9.19 -3.48
CA ARG A 121 -5.55 -10.11 -3.75
C ARG A 121 -6.04 -10.02 -5.20
N ILE A 122 -6.25 -8.81 -5.70
CA ILE A 122 -6.85 -8.59 -7.02
C ILE A 122 -5.85 -8.91 -8.15
N GLY A 123 -4.54 -8.68 -7.96
CA GLY A 123 -3.53 -8.98 -8.99
C GLY A 123 -3.59 -10.43 -9.48
N PRO A 124 -3.42 -11.43 -8.59
CA PRO A 124 -3.51 -12.84 -8.96
C PRO A 124 -4.90 -13.24 -9.51
N LEU A 125 -5.98 -12.69 -8.96
CA LEU A 125 -7.34 -12.97 -9.43
C LEU A 125 -7.55 -12.49 -10.87
N LEU A 126 -7.10 -11.28 -11.21
CA LEU A 126 -7.17 -10.78 -12.58
C LEU A 126 -6.29 -11.60 -13.53
N GLY A 127 -5.09 -11.99 -13.10
CA GLY A 127 -4.21 -12.86 -13.89
C GLY A 127 -4.83 -14.23 -14.18
N LEU A 128 -5.55 -14.80 -13.22
CA LEU A 128 -6.31 -16.04 -13.38
C LEU A 128 -7.50 -15.85 -14.34
N MET A 129 -8.24 -14.75 -14.25
CA MET A 129 -9.27 -14.45 -15.26
C MET A 129 -8.69 -14.29 -16.66
N GLY A 130 -7.49 -13.73 -16.77
CA GLY A 130 -6.75 -13.58 -18.02
C GLY A 130 -6.40 -14.90 -18.71
N THR A 131 -6.33 -16.02 -17.98
CA THR A 131 -6.17 -17.37 -18.57
C THR A 131 -7.48 -18.05 -18.87
N LEU A 132 -8.48 -17.90 -18.00
CA LEU A 132 -9.76 -18.59 -18.15
C LEU A 132 -10.61 -18.03 -19.30
N ILE A 133 -10.55 -16.72 -19.56
CA ILE A 133 -11.31 -16.05 -20.63
C ILE A 133 -10.92 -16.57 -22.02
N PRO A 134 -9.62 -16.55 -22.43
CA PRO A 134 -9.22 -17.01 -23.77
C PRO A 134 -9.24 -18.52 -23.93
N LEU A 135 -9.37 -19.32 -22.85
CA LEU A 135 -9.35 -20.79 -22.90
C LEU A 135 -10.44 -21.35 -23.81
N GLY A 136 -11.68 -20.83 -23.72
CA GLY A 136 -12.80 -21.28 -24.54
C GLY A 136 -12.51 -21.16 -26.05
N PRO A 137 -12.22 -19.94 -26.55
CA PRO A 137 -11.82 -19.75 -27.94
C PRO A 137 -10.59 -20.56 -28.37
N ALA A 138 -9.63 -20.79 -27.47
CA ALA A 138 -8.45 -21.61 -27.77
C ALA A 138 -8.78 -23.09 -27.99
N LEU A 139 -9.66 -23.67 -27.17
CA LEU A 139 -10.10 -25.06 -27.34
C LEU A 139 -10.91 -25.26 -28.63
N VAL A 140 -11.70 -24.25 -29.03
CA VAL A 140 -12.41 -24.27 -30.32
C VAL A 140 -11.41 -24.20 -31.48
N ALA A 141 -10.40 -23.34 -31.41
CA ALA A 141 -9.34 -23.27 -32.43
C ALA A 141 -8.56 -24.59 -32.54
N LEU A 142 -8.28 -25.25 -31.41
CA LEU A 142 -7.65 -26.56 -31.38
C LEU A 142 -8.50 -27.63 -32.07
N ALA A 143 -9.81 -27.66 -31.80
CA ALA A 143 -10.73 -28.59 -32.45
C ALA A 143 -10.81 -28.38 -33.97
N ALA A 144 -10.58 -27.15 -34.43
CA ALA A 144 -10.50 -26.79 -35.86
C ALA A 144 -9.12 -27.05 -36.49
N GLY A 145 -8.12 -27.50 -35.72
CA GLY A 145 -6.74 -27.71 -36.19
C GLY A 145 -5.90 -26.43 -36.34
N ASP A 146 -6.39 -25.27 -35.89
CA ASP A 146 -5.67 -23.99 -35.95
C ASP A 146 -4.75 -23.80 -34.73
N ILE A 147 -3.57 -24.42 -34.82
CA ILE A 147 -2.54 -24.35 -33.77
C ILE A 147 -1.96 -22.93 -33.65
N ALA A 148 -1.98 -22.13 -34.71
CA ALA A 148 -1.44 -20.78 -34.69
C ALA A 148 -2.31 -19.83 -33.85
N VAL A 149 -3.63 -19.91 -33.98
CA VAL A 149 -4.57 -19.16 -33.13
C VAL A 149 -4.49 -19.64 -31.68
N LEU A 150 -4.43 -20.96 -31.47
CA LEU A 150 -4.24 -21.54 -30.13
C LEU A 150 -3.00 -20.96 -29.44
N ALA A 151 -1.84 -20.99 -30.11
CA ALA A 151 -0.58 -20.51 -29.56
C ALA A 151 -0.65 -19.04 -29.13
N ARG A 152 -1.19 -18.15 -29.98
CA ARG A 152 -1.34 -16.72 -29.66
C ARG A 152 -2.27 -16.48 -28.47
N LYS A 153 -3.36 -17.23 -28.35
CA LYS A 153 -4.29 -17.11 -27.22
C LYS A 153 -3.65 -17.59 -25.92
N MET A 154 -2.82 -18.64 -25.97
CA MET A 154 -2.09 -19.14 -24.82
C MET A 154 -0.94 -18.22 -24.39
N GLU A 155 -0.24 -17.58 -25.33
CA GLU A 155 0.79 -16.60 -25.02
C GLU A 155 0.24 -15.45 -24.15
N VAL A 156 -0.87 -14.84 -24.60
CA VAL A 156 -1.53 -13.77 -23.84
C VAL A 156 -2.04 -14.28 -22.49
N ALA A 157 -2.63 -15.47 -22.46
CA ALA A 157 -3.10 -16.11 -21.23
C ALA A 157 -1.97 -16.25 -20.19
N PHE A 158 -0.84 -16.85 -20.57
CA PHE A 158 0.29 -17.04 -19.66
C PHE A 158 0.91 -15.72 -19.21
N ALA A 159 1.08 -14.76 -20.14
CA ALA A 159 1.59 -13.44 -19.81
C ALA A 159 0.73 -12.74 -18.75
N THR A 160 -0.60 -12.78 -18.89
CA THR A 160 -1.51 -12.13 -17.91
C THR A 160 -1.41 -12.75 -16.52
N THR A 161 -1.21 -14.07 -16.41
CA THR A 161 -1.00 -14.72 -15.09
C THR A 161 0.32 -14.32 -14.47
N VAL A 162 1.42 -14.35 -15.23
CA VAL A 162 2.74 -13.94 -14.72
C VAL A 162 2.67 -12.50 -14.20
N VAL A 163 2.07 -11.59 -14.99
CA VAL A 163 1.91 -10.19 -14.58
C VAL A 163 0.99 -10.07 -13.36
N GLY A 164 -0.12 -10.79 -13.32
CA GLY A 164 -1.03 -10.80 -12.16
C GLY A 164 -0.35 -11.24 -10.86
N LEU A 165 0.48 -12.27 -10.92
CA LEU A 165 1.29 -12.73 -9.78
C LEU A 165 2.33 -11.69 -9.36
N VAL A 166 3.00 -11.05 -10.32
CA VAL A 166 3.95 -9.95 -10.04
C VAL A 166 3.26 -8.79 -9.31
N ILE A 167 2.07 -8.37 -9.77
CA ILE A 167 1.26 -7.34 -9.09
C ILE A 167 0.95 -7.77 -7.65
N GLY A 168 0.55 -9.03 -7.46
CA GLY A 168 0.26 -9.59 -6.14
C GLY A 168 1.49 -9.57 -5.21
N ALA A 169 2.66 -9.97 -5.73
CA ALA A 169 3.91 -9.97 -5.00
C ALA A 169 4.36 -8.55 -4.62
N ILE A 170 4.27 -7.59 -5.55
CA ILE A 170 4.56 -6.18 -5.27
C ILE A 170 3.63 -5.65 -4.18
N GLY A 171 2.32 -5.90 -4.30
CA GLY A 171 1.33 -5.50 -3.29
C GLY A 171 1.66 -6.07 -1.91
N PHE A 172 2.05 -7.35 -1.84
CA PHE A 172 2.44 -8.00 -0.60
C PHE A 172 3.69 -7.37 0.05
N LEU A 173 4.76 -7.18 -0.73
CA LEU A 173 6.00 -6.59 -0.24
C LEU A 173 5.79 -5.15 0.27
N LEU A 174 5.03 -4.36 -0.50
CA LEU A 174 4.68 -2.99 -0.11
C LEU A 174 3.82 -2.96 1.15
N HIS A 175 2.83 -3.86 1.26
CA HIS A 175 1.99 -3.97 2.45
C HIS A 175 2.82 -4.30 3.69
N GLN A 176 3.67 -5.32 3.60
CA GLN A 176 4.49 -5.76 4.73
C GLN A 176 5.42 -4.66 5.23
N ALA A 177 6.11 -3.98 4.32
CA ALA A 177 7.05 -2.94 4.70
C ALA A 177 6.36 -1.66 5.17
N ALA A 178 5.29 -1.22 4.49
CA ALA A 178 4.50 -0.07 4.93
C ALA A 178 3.82 -0.33 6.28
N GLN A 179 3.38 -1.56 6.56
CA GLN A 179 2.81 -1.92 7.85
C GLN A 179 3.85 -1.82 8.95
N ARG A 180 5.07 -2.31 8.71
CA ARG A 180 6.16 -2.19 9.68
C ARG A 180 6.45 -0.73 10.03
N TRP A 181 6.54 0.11 9.01
CA TRP A 181 6.77 1.55 9.18
C TRP A 181 5.62 2.25 9.91
N ALA A 182 4.38 1.94 9.55
CA ALA A 182 3.21 2.53 10.21
C ALA A 182 3.15 2.18 11.72
N MET A 183 3.57 0.97 12.10
CA MET A 183 3.66 0.58 13.51
C MET A 183 4.76 1.35 14.24
N ASP A 184 5.95 1.48 13.63
CA ASP A 184 7.05 2.25 14.20
C ASP A 184 6.64 3.74 14.39
N ASP A 185 5.96 4.31 13.40
CA ASP A 185 5.48 5.69 13.38
C ASP A 185 4.36 5.92 14.43
N LEU A 186 3.45 4.96 14.60
CA LEU A 186 2.42 4.99 15.64
C LEU A 186 3.03 4.98 17.05
N SER A 187 4.01 4.11 17.31
CA SER A 187 4.69 4.06 18.60
C SER A 187 5.40 5.37 18.95
N LEU A 188 5.97 6.06 17.95
CA LEU A 188 6.56 7.39 18.14
C LEU A 188 5.50 8.45 18.45
N LEU A 189 4.35 8.39 17.78
CA LEU A 189 3.23 9.30 17.99
C LEU A 189 2.62 9.14 19.39
N GLU A 190 2.39 7.90 19.82
CA GLU A 190 1.93 7.55 21.17
C GLU A 190 2.91 8.06 22.24
N PHE A 191 4.21 7.84 22.04
CA PHE A 191 5.24 8.32 22.96
C PHE A 191 5.25 9.85 23.08
N ALA A 192 5.13 10.56 21.95
CA ALA A 192 5.05 12.02 21.93
C ALA A 192 3.77 12.52 22.62
N SER A 193 2.63 11.88 22.34
CA SER A 193 1.34 12.21 22.96
C SER A 193 1.39 12.04 24.49
N ALA A 194 1.91 10.92 24.98
CA ALA A 194 2.05 10.65 26.42
C ALA A 194 2.97 11.67 27.11
N ARG A 195 4.07 12.07 26.47
CA ARG A 195 4.99 13.11 26.96
C ARG A 195 4.33 14.48 27.08
N LEU A 196 3.47 14.85 26.13
CA LEU A 196 2.74 16.12 26.15
C LEU A 196 1.65 16.13 27.22
N GLN A 197 0.93 15.01 27.40
CA GLN A 197 -0.05 14.86 28.48
C GLN A 197 0.60 14.91 29.87
N GLY A 198 1.78 14.30 30.04
CA GLY A 198 2.53 14.35 31.30
C GLY A 198 2.97 15.75 31.73
N ARG A 199 3.11 16.70 30.78
CA ARG A 199 3.35 18.12 31.10
C ARG A 199 2.10 18.83 31.63
N SER A 200 0.91 18.53 31.11
CA SER A 200 -0.32 19.22 31.55
C SER A 200 -0.67 18.95 33.02
N HIS A 201 -0.27 17.79 33.54
CA HIS A 201 -0.48 17.43 34.95
C HIS A 201 0.61 17.99 35.89
N GLY A 202 1.78 18.36 35.37
CA GLY A 202 2.90 18.88 36.18
C GLY A 202 2.81 20.38 36.50
N ASP A 203 2.13 21.17 35.66
CA ASP A 203 1.95 22.63 35.87
C ASP A 203 0.71 22.97 36.74
N ALA A 204 -0.04 21.96 37.21
CA ALA A 204 -1.22 22.12 38.06
C ALA A 204 -0.95 21.86 39.57
N SER A 205 0.32 21.75 39.98
CA SER A 205 0.75 21.47 41.36
C SER A 205 1.46 22.64 42.00
#